data_AF-A0A9D6PZ46-F1
#
_entry.id   AF-A0A9D6PZ46-F1
#
_cell.length_a   1.000
_cell.length_b   1.000
_cell.length_c   1.000
_cell.angle_alpha   90.00
_cell.angle_beta   90.00
_cell.angle_gamma   90.00
#
_symmetry.space_group_name_H-M   'P 1'
#
loop_
_entity.id
_entity.type
_entity.pdbx_description
1 polymer ?
#
loop_
_entity_poly.entity_id
_entity_poly.type
_entity_poly.pdbx_seq_one_letter_code
_entity_poly.pdbx_strand_id
1 'polypeptide(L)' 'MQLSEAQRELITEHIQGHLDYPAAKKALLEACNNIEEVTAETRQWVAQNLPDRTYNSAEDVLHALNLPHAH' A
#
# COMPACT_ATOMS: atom_id res chain seq x y z
N MET A 1 -13.48 -7.16 -5.05
CA MET A 1 -12.29 -7.12 -5.91
C MET A 1 -11.10 -7.44 -5.03
N GLN A 2 -10.30 -8.44 -5.40
CA GLN A 2 -9.08 -8.82 -4.66
C GLN A 2 -7.90 -8.68 -5.61
N LEU A 3 -6.81 -8.09 -5.12
CA LEU A 3 -5.55 -8.02 -5.86
C LEU A 3 -4.98 -9.42 -6.09
N SER A 4 -4.31 -9.61 -7.23
CA SER A 4 -3.54 -10.81 -7.50
C SER A 4 -2.34 -10.92 -6.57
N GLU A 5 -1.78 -12.13 -6.40
CA GLU A 5 -0.64 -12.37 -5.50
C GLU A 5 0.55 -11.47 -5.85
N ALA A 6 0.90 -11.38 -7.14
CA ALA A 6 1.97 -10.50 -7.62
C ALA A 6 1.75 -9.02 -7.25
N GLN A 7 0.51 -8.52 -7.34
CA GLN A 7 0.18 -7.14 -6.95
C GLN A 7 0.32 -6.93 -5.43
N ARG A 8 0.02 -7.95 -4.63
CA ARG A 8 0.15 -7.89 -3.17
C ARG A 8 1.61 -7.89 -2.73
N GLU A 9 2.44 -8.72 -3.36
CA GLU A 9 3.88 -8.77 -3.07
C GLU A 9 4.54 -7.44 -3.46
N LEU A 10 4.29 -6.96 -4.68
CA LEU A 10 4.86 -5.71 -5.17
C LEU A 10 4.51 -4.50 -4.29
N ILE A 11 3.25 -4.38 -3.87
CA ILE A 11 2.85 -3.27 -3.00
C ILE A 11 3.40 -3.43 -1.58
N THR A 12 3.57 -4.67 -1.11
CA THR A 12 4.15 -4.95 0.21
C THR A 12 5.61 -4.51 0.26
N GLU A 13 6.42 -4.94 -0.71
CA GLU A 13 7.83 -4.54 -0.79
C GLU A 13 7.97 -3.02 -0.90
N HIS A 14 7.07 -2.36 -1.65
CA HIS A 14 7.14 -0.91 -1.80
C HIS A 14 6.76 -0.16 -0.52
N ILE A 15 5.71 -0.61 0.17
CA ILE A 15 5.29 -0.04 1.45
C ILE A 15 6.40 -0.23 2.50
N GLN A 16 7.13 -1.33 2.47
CA GLN A 16 8.23 -1.62 3.40
C GLN A 16 9.54 -0.90 3.08
N GLY A 17 9.92 -0.81 1.80
CA GLY A 17 11.26 -0.37 1.39
C GLY A 17 11.36 1.07 0.88
N HIS A 18 10.26 1.69 0.45
CA HIS A 18 10.31 2.91 -0.36
C HIS A 18 9.48 4.08 0.17
N LEU A 19 8.88 3.95 1.36
CA LEU A 19 8.05 4.98 1.98
C LEU A 19 8.65 5.49 3.28
N ASP A 20 8.82 6.81 3.37
CA ASP A 20 9.13 7.50 4.62
C ASP A 20 7.89 7.59 5.50
N TYR A 21 8.01 7.15 6.74
CA TYR A 21 6.96 7.23 7.75
C TYR A 21 7.27 8.30 8.79
N PRO A 22 6.26 9.00 9.35
CA PRO A 22 4.82 8.76 9.19
C PRO A 22 4.23 9.28 7.86
N ALA A 23 3.35 8.48 7.24
CA ALA A 23 2.71 8.79 5.97
C ALA A 23 1.18 8.75 6.08
N ALA A 24 0.50 9.74 5.47
CA ALA A 24 -0.96 9.73 5.37
C ALA A 24 -1.43 8.88 4.19
N LYS A 25 -2.69 8.40 4.23
CA LYS A 25 -3.34 7.71 3.10
C LYS A 25 -3.10 8.37 1.75
N LYS A 26 -3.19 9.71 1.67
CA LYS A 26 -2.93 10.46 0.44
C LYS A 26 -1.50 10.27 -0.06
N ALA A 27 -0.50 10.40 0.81
CA ALA A 27 0.90 10.20 0.46
C ALA A 27 1.17 8.76 0.00
N LEU A 28 0.55 7.77 0.65
CA LEU A 28 0.63 6.37 0.21
C LEU A 28 0.03 6.15 -1.18
N LEU A 29 -1.12 6.75 -1.46
CA LEU A 29 -1.75 6.69 -2.78
C LEU A 29 -0.94 7.42 -3.86
N GLU A 30 -0.29 8.54 -3.51
CA GLU A 30 0.61 9.27 -4.41
C GLU A 30 1.91 8.49 -4.69
N ALA A 31 2.47 7.82 -3.68
CA ALA A 31 3.60 6.90 -3.85
C ALA A 31 3.20 5.74 -4.77
N CYS A 32 2.05 5.10 -4.52
CA CYS A 32 1.51 4.05 -5.39
C CYS A 32 1.20 4.55 -6.82
N ASN A 33 0.83 5.82 -7.00
CA ASN A 33 0.59 6.42 -8.31
C ASN A 33 1.86 6.65 -9.14
N ASN A 34 3.01 6.81 -8.49
CA ASN A 34 4.29 7.04 -9.16
C ASN A 34 4.94 5.76 -9.69
N ILE A 35 4.39 4.58 -9.37
CA ILE A 35 4.95 3.30 -9.79
C ILE A 35 4.19 2.82 -11.03
N GLU A 36 4.89 2.71 -12.16
CA GLU A 36 4.29 2.22 -13.41
C GLU A 36 3.78 0.77 -13.30
N GLU A 37 4.42 -0.06 -12.46
CA GLU A 37 3.98 -1.42 -12.14
C GLU A 37 2.68 -1.49 -11.31
N VAL A 38 2.31 -0.41 -10.60
CA VAL A 38 1.06 -0.37 -9.85
C VAL A 38 -0.09 0.03 -10.76
N THR A 39 -0.89 -0.96 -11.12
CA THR A 39 -2.09 -0.77 -11.95
C THR A 39 -3.11 0.15 -11.29
N ALA A 40 -3.98 0.77 -12.09
CA ALA A 40 -5.07 1.59 -11.58
C ALA A 40 -5.99 0.82 -10.62
N GLU A 41 -6.19 -0.48 -10.86
CA GLU A 41 -7.01 -1.35 -10.02
C GLU A 41 -6.40 -1.48 -8.61
N THR A 42 -5.07 -1.68 -8.54
CA THR A 42 -4.33 -1.68 -7.27
C THR A 42 -4.52 -0.39 -6.49
N ARG A 43 -4.42 0.76 -7.16
CA ARG A 43 -4.57 2.07 -6.52
C ARG A 43 -5.99 2.29 -6.00
N GLN A 44 -7.00 1.93 -6.79
CA GLN A 44 -8.39 2.01 -6.36
C GLN A 44 -8.66 1.09 -5.19
N TRP A 45 -8.10 -0.13 -5.21
CA TRP A 45 -8.24 -1.07 -4.12
C TRP A 45 -7.61 -0.53 -2.83
N VAL A 46 -6.39 0.01 -2.88
CA VAL A 46 -5.76 0.67 -1.72
C VAL A 46 -6.60 1.86 -1.27
N ALA A 47 -7.10 2.70 -2.19
CA ALA A 47 -7.93 3.84 -1.82
C ALA A 47 -9.26 3.44 -1.15
N GLN A 48 -9.82 2.29 -1.49
CA GLN A 48 -11.07 1.77 -0.91
C GLN A 48 -10.85 1.01 0.39
N ASN A 49 -9.77 0.23 0.50
CA ASN A 49 -9.50 -0.62 1.66
C ASN A 49 -8.68 0.08 2.73
N LEU A 50 -7.81 1.03 2.36
CA LEU A 50 -6.98 1.77 3.30
C LEU A 50 -7.83 2.85 4.01
N PRO A 51 -7.97 2.80 5.34
CA PRO A 51 -8.63 3.88 6.07
C PRO A 51 -7.86 5.20 5.95
N ASP A 52 -8.59 6.31 5.93
CA ASP A 52 -8.01 7.66 5.91
C ASP A 52 -7.45 8.00 7.30
N ARG A 53 -6.18 7.65 7.50
CA ARG A 53 -5.42 7.95 8.71
C ARG A 53 -3.95 8.13 8.39
N THR A 54 -3.19 8.54 9.40
CA THR A 54 -1.73 8.56 9.37
C THR A 54 -1.21 7.22 9.85
N TYR A 55 -0.31 6.64 9.07
CA TYR A 55 0.38 5.39 9.35
C TYR A 55 1.79 5.71 9.81
N ASN A 56 2.21 5.12 10.93
CA ASN A 56 3.53 5.39 11.51
C ASN A 56 4.61 4.45 10.98
N SER A 57 4.24 3.36 10.30
CA SER A 57 5.16 2.35 9.80
C SER A 57 4.51 1.56 8.66
N ALA A 58 5.33 0.87 7.88
CA ALA A 58 4.89 -0.02 6.81
C ALA A 58 3.93 -1.10 7.30
N GLU A 59 4.27 -1.76 8.41
CA GLU A 59 3.44 -2.81 9.02
C GLU A 59 2.03 -2.32 9.33
N ASP A 60 1.87 -1.08 9.77
CA ASP A 60 0.58 -0.49 10.10
C ASP A 60 -0.31 -0.35 8.85
N VAL A 61 0.29 -0.05 7.69
CA VAL A 61 -0.38 0.00 6.39
C VAL A 61 -0.75 -1.41 5.92
N LEU A 62 0.20 -2.35 6.00
CA LEU A 62 0.01 -3.74 5.57
C LEU A 62 -1.08 -4.43 6.39
N HIS A 63 -1.09 -4.20 7.71
CA HIS A 63 -2.10 -4.70 8.61
C HIS A 63 -3.48 -4.09 8.32
N ALA A 64 -3.54 -2.80 7.98
CA ALA A 64 -4.79 -2.16 7.59
C ALA A 64 -5.33 -2.69 6.24
N LEU A 65 -4.44 -3.06 5.33
CA LEU A 65 -4.78 -3.65 4.02
C LEU A 65 -4.92 -5.18 4.07
N ASN A 66 -4.61 -5.80 5.21
CA ASN A 66 -4.56 -7.27 5.37
C ASN A 66 -3.69 -7.95 4.29
N LEU A 67 -2.55 -7.33 3.98
CA LEU A 67 -1.58 -7.84 3.02
C LEU A 67 -0.61 -8.82 3.71
N PRO A 68 -0.13 -9.85 2.99
CA PRO A 68 0.90 -10.72 3.51
C PRO A 68 2.17 -9.90 3.76
N HIS A 69 2.65 -9.90 4.99
CA HIS A 69 3.87 -9.23 5.43
C HIS A 69 4.79 -10.30 6.01
N ALA A 70 6.03 -10.37 5.53
CA ALA A 70 7.04 -11.25 6.12
C ALA A 70 7.29 -10.78 7.56
N HIS A 71 7.04 -11.67 8.51
CA HIS A 71 7.07 -11.41 9.94
C HIS A 71 8.48 -11.56 10.53
#